data_AF-A0A2G5D547-F1
#
_entry.id   AF-A0A2G5D547-F1
#
_cell.length_a   1.000
_cell.length_b   1.000
_cell.length_c   1.000
_cell.angle_alpha   90.00
_cell.angle_beta   90.00
_cell.angle_gamma   90.00
#
_symmetry.space_group_name_H-M   'P 1'
#
loop_
_entity.id
_entity.type
_entity.pdbx_description
1 polymer ?
#
loop_
_entity_poly.entity_id
_entity_poly.type
_entity_poly.pdbx_seq_one_letter_code
_entity_poly.pdbx_strand_id
1 'polypeptide(L)'
;MALIESALLAVKRSSFSSSIHISKSLSLSSSSFNVNNVRSIESISIHSKRRLSTCCQDVKVGDIEDLGNSVNTQKKIRKLDSLLHRFRRKRALSVTDMVQSEWCQKQMEFILLRGKPKATEAMKAGTERHAKLEAEVVQKIKIHVKEIEDSWALKLMNFIVGANQLLFEGLTRELPVIGYLEGVWMVGVIDEIRLPINESVQSPFLVENKTRSRDTLPAEAQKRNSKLQLMCYKYMWDNIVTSNFPASRFYTFYGLNSHYILSQEVQDLAAASGFPANTLDDIVMYYRNTCAVLPPSHNELLIRYEFQRDHSLLGEEKFTYDPAWLMSQLRCSLEFWLGEQEASYVSPDERWKCRFCNFATICPNNSTESETKQAETELDTVSKTEIRRPS
;
A
#
# COMPACT_ATOMS: atom_id res chain seq x y z
N MET A 1 -1.61 -1.63 -44.99
CA MET A 1 -2.61 -1.99 -43.96
C MET A 1 -1.97 -2.72 -42.78
N ALA A 2 -1.35 -3.90 -42.97
CA ALA A 2 -0.75 -4.69 -41.87
C ALA A 2 0.30 -3.96 -41.01
N LEU A 3 1.21 -3.15 -41.59
CA LEU A 3 2.22 -2.41 -40.82
C LEU A 3 1.64 -1.30 -39.95
N ILE A 4 0.59 -0.62 -40.42
CA ILE A 4 -0.09 0.45 -39.65
C ILE A 4 -0.91 -0.18 -38.53
N GLU A 5 -1.59 -1.29 -38.80
CA GLU A 5 -2.37 -2.06 -37.82
C GLU A 5 -1.48 -2.67 -36.73
N SER A 6 -0.28 -3.16 -37.10
CA SER A 6 0.73 -3.65 -36.16
C SER A 6 1.28 -2.52 -35.28
N ALA A 7 1.55 -1.35 -35.84
CA ALA A 7 2.00 -0.18 -35.08
C ALA A 7 0.91 0.34 -34.13
N LEU A 8 -0.35 0.37 -34.57
CA LEU A 8 -1.49 0.76 -33.74
C LEU A 8 -1.72 -0.23 -32.59
N LEU A 9 -1.56 -1.53 -32.85
CA LEU A 9 -1.63 -2.58 -31.82
C LEU A 9 -0.45 -2.52 -30.84
N ALA A 10 0.75 -2.21 -31.32
CA ALA A 10 1.93 -2.05 -30.46
C ALA A 10 1.76 -0.88 -29.48
N VAL A 11 1.17 0.23 -29.92
CA VAL A 11 0.87 1.38 -29.04
C VAL A 11 -0.30 1.08 -28.09
N LYS A 12 -1.22 0.18 -28.45
CA LYS A 12 -2.26 -0.31 -27.52
C LYS A 12 -1.73 -1.27 -26.46
N ARG A 13 -0.51 -1.78 -26.61
CA ARG A 13 0.17 -2.66 -25.66
C ARG A 13 1.33 -1.98 -24.95
N SER A 14 1.35 -0.66 -24.84
CA SER A 14 2.46 0.05 -24.21
C SER A 14 2.20 0.45 -22.76
N SER A 15 3.20 0.29 -21.89
CA SER A 15 3.26 0.87 -20.54
C SER A 15 4.33 1.93 -20.49
N PHE A 16 4.02 3.04 -19.86
CA PHE A 16 4.80 4.26 -19.88
C PHE A 16 5.56 4.41 -18.57
N SER A 17 6.88 4.41 -18.66
CA SER A 17 7.77 4.55 -17.50
C SER A 17 8.48 5.89 -17.54
N SER A 18 8.32 6.68 -16.48
CA SER A 18 9.03 7.95 -16.35
C SER A 18 10.49 7.73 -15.96
N SER A 19 11.40 8.38 -16.69
CA SER A 19 12.82 8.49 -16.30
C SER A 19 13.04 9.87 -15.67
N ILE A 20 13.17 9.93 -14.34
CA ILE A 20 13.44 11.18 -13.62
C ILE A 20 14.96 11.39 -13.53
N HIS A 21 15.47 12.47 -14.10
CA HIS A 21 16.77 13.03 -13.70
C HIS A 21 16.53 13.94 -12.48
N ILE A 22 16.83 13.45 -11.28
CA ILE A 22 16.94 14.32 -10.10
C ILE A 22 18.33 14.97 -10.18
N SER A 23 18.40 16.22 -10.63
CA SER A 23 19.52 17.09 -10.29
C SER A 23 19.58 17.22 -8.76
N LYS A 24 20.71 16.80 -8.17
CA LYS A 24 21.00 16.95 -6.74
C LYS A 24 20.99 18.44 -6.35
N SER A 25 19.89 18.92 -5.80
CA SER A 25 19.75 20.03 -4.84
C SER A 25 18.26 20.29 -4.69
N LEU A 26 17.61 20.04 -3.55
CA LEU A 26 17.62 20.96 -2.42
C LEU A 26 17.25 20.19 -1.13
N SER A 27 18.25 20.01 -0.28
CA SER A 27 18.02 19.88 1.17
C SER A 27 17.62 21.26 1.69
N LEU A 28 16.31 21.54 1.78
CA LEU A 28 15.82 22.72 2.48
C LEU A 28 15.53 22.33 3.93
N SER A 29 16.57 22.50 4.74
CA SER A 29 16.51 22.68 6.18
C SER A 29 15.44 23.70 6.56
N SER A 30 14.57 23.31 7.48
CA SER A 30 13.47 24.11 8.00
C SER A 30 13.99 25.31 8.79
N SER A 31 13.94 26.51 8.20
CA SER A 31 14.01 27.78 8.92
C SER A 31 12.61 28.34 9.15
N SER A 32 12.37 28.74 10.39
CA SER A 32 11.15 29.31 10.94
C SER A 32 10.76 30.61 10.23
N PHE A 33 9.54 30.68 9.69
CA PHE A 33 8.90 31.97 9.39
C PHE A 33 7.42 31.93 9.76
N ASN A 34 7.08 32.87 10.66
CA ASN A 34 5.73 33.26 11.05
C ASN A 34 5.06 33.99 9.88
N VAL A 35 3.84 33.60 9.53
CA VAL A 35 2.86 34.53 8.96
C VAL A 35 1.51 34.24 9.61
N ASN A 36 0.96 35.29 10.23
CA ASN A 36 -0.36 35.33 10.83
C ASN A 36 -1.48 35.45 9.78
N ASN A 37 -2.62 34.88 10.12
CA ASN A 37 -3.99 35.16 9.66
C ASN A 37 -4.31 35.06 8.16
N VAL A 38 -5.30 34.22 7.83
CA VAL A 38 -6.69 34.63 7.59
C VAL A 38 -7.61 33.42 7.83
N ARG A 39 -8.71 33.66 8.56
CA ARG A 39 -9.79 32.71 8.87
C ARG A 39 -10.74 32.54 7.68
N SER A 40 -11.18 31.32 7.44
CA SER A 40 -12.59 31.01 7.22
C SER A 40 -12.84 29.56 7.63
N ILE A 41 -13.77 29.37 8.55
CA ILE A 41 -14.25 28.11 9.09
C ILE A 41 -15.59 27.85 8.41
N GLU A 42 -15.82 26.62 7.96
CA GLU A 42 -17.14 26.02 8.11
C GLU A 42 -16.99 24.52 8.36
N SER A 43 -17.45 24.14 9.55
CA SER A 43 -17.35 22.85 10.22
C SER A 43 -18.55 21.97 9.89
N ILE A 44 -18.32 20.69 9.62
CA ILE A 44 -19.37 19.67 9.70
C ILE A 44 -19.03 18.73 10.86
N SER A 45 -19.94 18.70 11.83
CA SER A 45 -19.93 17.88 13.03
C SER A 45 -20.02 16.39 12.72
N ILE A 46 -19.05 15.61 13.20
CA ILE A 46 -19.16 14.15 13.23
C ILE A 46 -19.81 13.75 14.56
N HIS A 47 -21.04 13.25 14.45
CA HIS A 47 -21.77 12.65 15.55
C HIS A 47 -21.02 11.42 16.09
N SER A 48 -20.80 11.43 17.39
CA SER A 48 -20.32 10.31 18.20
C SER A 48 -21.18 9.05 17.95
N LYS A 49 -20.58 7.96 17.50
CA LYS A 49 -21.12 6.60 17.66
C LYS A 49 -20.24 5.85 18.65
N ARG A 50 -20.92 5.30 19.67
CA ARG A 50 -20.38 4.47 20.76
C ARG A 50 -19.45 3.38 20.22
N ARG A 51 -18.26 3.28 20.82
CA ARG A 51 -17.33 2.15 20.64
C ARG A 51 -17.89 0.93 21.37
N LEU A 52 -18.07 -0.16 20.64
CA LEU A 52 -18.01 -1.53 21.18
C LEU A 52 -16.79 -2.16 20.50
N SER A 53 -15.63 -2.00 21.16
CA SER A 53 -14.40 -2.68 20.80
C SER A 53 -14.29 -3.91 21.69
N THR A 54 -14.46 -5.09 21.11
CA THR A 54 -14.11 -6.35 21.75
C THR A 54 -12.76 -6.78 21.19
N CYS A 55 -11.69 -6.11 21.63
CA CYS A 55 -10.34 -6.64 21.58
C CYS A 55 -9.53 -5.99 22.71
N CYS A 56 -8.90 -6.84 23.53
CA CYS A 56 -8.11 -6.57 24.74
C CYS A 56 -8.92 -6.57 26.06
N GLN A 57 -8.47 -7.43 26.99
CA GLN A 57 -9.13 -7.84 28.23
C GLN A 57 -9.20 -6.75 29.31
N ASP A 58 -10.21 -6.92 30.18
CA ASP A 58 -10.61 -6.08 31.31
C ASP A 58 -9.47 -5.74 32.29
N VAL A 59 -9.31 -4.43 32.55
CA VAL A 59 -8.68 -3.92 33.77
C VAL A 59 -9.73 -3.05 34.48
N LYS A 60 -10.09 -3.45 35.71
CA LYS A 60 -11.05 -2.76 36.57
C LYS A 60 -10.64 -1.30 36.80
N VAL A 61 -11.55 -0.36 36.55
CA VAL A 61 -11.43 1.04 36.98
C VAL A 61 -12.16 1.17 38.31
N GLY A 62 -11.44 1.62 39.34
CA GLY A 62 -12.02 2.05 40.61
C GLY A 62 -12.47 3.51 40.52
N ASP A 63 -13.60 3.80 41.17
CA ASP A 63 -14.19 5.13 41.31
C ASP A 63 -13.30 6.05 42.16
N ILE A 64 -13.08 7.28 41.69
CA ILE A 64 -12.77 8.43 42.56
C ILE A 64 -13.23 9.72 41.86
N GLU A 65 -14.25 10.34 42.44
CA GLU A 65 -14.55 11.75 42.27
C GLU A 65 -13.65 12.54 43.23
N ASP A 66 -12.82 13.47 42.73
CA ASP A 66 -12.61 14.73 43.45
C ASP A 66 -12.00 15.83 42.57
N LEU A 67 -12.54 17.03 42.74
CA LEU A 67 -12.24 18.25 42.00
C LEU A 67 -10.98 18.95 42.54
N GLY A 68 -10.10 19.41 41.64
CA GLY A 68 -9.00 20.29 42.02
C GLY A 68 -8.28 20.92 40.82
N ASN A 69 -8.56 22.20 40.56
CA ASN A 69 -7.95 23.04 39.54
C ASN A 69 -6.41 22.97 39.53
N SER A 70 -5.82 22.50 38.43
CA SER A 70 -4.40 22.72 38.15
C SER A 70 -4.17 22.96 36.65
N VAL A 71 -4.08 24.25 36.33
CA VAL A 71 -3.30 24.89 35.27
C VAL A 71 -2.97 24.04 34.02
N ASN A 72 -3.80 24.19 32.98
CA ASN A 72 -3.37 24.33 31.59
C ASN A 72 -2.48 23.22 30.97
N THR A 73 -2.67 21.96 31.32
CA THR A 73 -2.01 20.81 30.66
C THR A 73 -2.51 20.54 29.23
N GLN A 74 -3.57 21.23 28.78
CA GLN A 74 -4.14 21.12 27.43
C GLN A 74 -3.37 21.91 26.35
N LYS A 75 -2.25 22.55 26.70
CA LYS A 75 -1.52 23.45 25.80
C LYS A 75 -0.06 23.05 25.59
N LYS A 76 0.24 21.78 25.30
CA LYS A 76 1.47 21.33 24.57
C LYS A 76 1.61 19.79 24.43
N ILE A 77 0.56 19.07 24.05
CA ILE A 77 0.86 17.95 23.13
C ILE A 77 1.17 18.65 21.82
N ARG A 78 2.45 19.00 21.59
CA ARG A 78 2.93 19.28 20.24
C ARG A 78 2.40 18.11 19.43
N LYS A 79 1.46 18.38 18.51
CA LYS A 79 0.95 17.44 17.50
C LYS A 79 2.11 16.54 17.15
N LEU A 80 2.15 15.32 17.69
CA LEU A 80 3.17 14.38 17.31
C LEU A 80 2.87 14.18 15.84
N ASP A 81 3.74 14.65 14.97
CA ASP A 81 3.49 14.66 13.54
C ASP A 81 3.26 13.20 13.15
N SER A 82 2.02 12.85 12.79
CA SER A 82 1.62 11.46 12.56
C SER A 82 2.57 10.81 11.55
N LEU A 83 2.75 9.49 11.60
CA LEU A 83 3.63 8.82 10.64
C LEU A 83 3.18 9.09 9.19
N LEU A 84 1.88 9.20 8.96
CA LEU A 84 1.30 9.62 7.70
C LEU A 84 1.75 11.03 7.30
N HIS A 85 1.59 12.03 8.18
CA HIS A 85 2.01 13.39 7.86
C HIS A 85 3.54 13.48 7.66
N ARG A 86 4.32 12.85 8.53
CA ARG A 86 5.78 12.91 8.53
C ARG A 86 6.40 12.22 7.31
N PHE A 87 5.88 11.06 6.91
CA PHE A 87 6.52 10.22 5.88
C PHE A 87 5.75 10.15 4.56
N ARG A 88 4.51 10.64 4.52
CA ARG A 88 3.62 10.59 3.34
C ARG A 88 2.89 11.92 3.11
N ARG A 89 3.49 13.06 3.49
CA ARG A 89 2.94 14.38 3.19
C ARG A 89 2.69 14.52 1.67
N LYS A 90 1.44 14.81 1.28
CA LYS A 90 1.00 14.92 -0.14
C LYS A 90 1.35 13.68 -0.98
N ARG A 91 1.45 12.51 -0.36
CA ARG A 91 1.73 11.23 -1.01
C ARG A 91 0.74 10.20 -0.52
N ALA A 92 0.13 9.45 -1.43
CA ALA A 92 -0.73 8.34 -1.07
C ALA A 92 0.01 7.26 -0.29
N LEU A 93 -0.72 6.55 0.57
CA LEU A 93 -0.28 5.26 1.09
C LEU A 93 -0.29 4.23 -0.04
N SER A 94 0.68 3.33 -0.05
CA SER A 94 0.65 2.18 -0.95
C SER A 94 -0.09 1.01 -0.32
N VAL A 95 -0.64 0.10 -1.12
CA VAL A 95 -1.14 -1.19 -0.60
C VAL A 95 -0.02 -1.95 0.12
N THR A 96 1.22 -1.83 -0.35
CA THR A 96 2.40 -2.36 0.37
C THR A 96 2.56 -1.75 1.77
N ASP A 97 2.28 -0.45 1.96
CA ASP A 97 2.32 0.17 3.29
C ASP A 97 1.29 -0.49 4.23
N MET A 98 0.09 -0.82 3.73
CA MET A 98 -0.96 -1.51 4.50
C MET A 98 -0.53 -2.93 4.87
N VAL A 99 -0.06 -3.69 3.89
CA VAL A 99 0.37 -5.09 4.08
C VAL A 99 1.58 -5.19 5.02
N GLN A 100 2.53 -4.25 4.94
CA GLN A 100 3.67 -4.21 5.87
C GLN A 100 3.26 -3.81 7.29
N SER A 101 2.28 -2.93 7.43
CA SER A 101 1.75 -2.54 8.73
C SER A 101 1.01 -3.69 9.41
N GLU A 102 0.26 -4.47 8.64
CA GLU A 102 -0.42 -5.68 9.14
C GLU A 102 0.58 -6.77 9.55
N TRP A 103 1.69 -6.93 8.82
CA TRP A 103 2.71 -7.91 9.18
C TRP A 103 3.31 -7.63 10.56
N CYS A 104 3.73 -6.38 10.81
CA CYS A 104 4.23 -5.90 12.10
C CYS A 104 4.33 -4.37 12.08
N GLN A 105 3.45 -3.67 12.82
CA GLN A 105 3.47 -2.21 12.89
C GLN A 105 4.81 -1.67 13.40
N LYS A 106 5.40 -2.30 14.42
CA LYS A 106 6.73 -1.91 14.91
C LYS A 106 7.84 -2.05 13.86
N GLN A 107 7.78 -3.09 13.04
CA GLN A 107 8.71 -3.22 11.91
C GLN A 107 8.51 -2.09 10.91
N MET A 108 7.26 -1.74 10.59
CA MET A 108 6.95 -0.64 9.69
C MET A 108 7.47 0.69 10.24
N GLU A 109 7.29 0.95 11.54
CA GLU A 109 7.86 2.12 12.21
C GLU A 109 9.39 2.15 12.10
N PHE A 110 10.09 1.02 12.34
CA PHE A 110 11.54 0.96 12.17
C PHE A 110 11.97 1.21 10.73
N ILE A 111 11.23 0.70 9.74
CA ILE A 111 11.48 0.98 8.32
C ILE A 111 11.40 2.48 8.03
N LEU A 112 10.41 3.18 8.59
CA LEU A 112 10.24 4.61 8.41
C LEU A 112 11.35 5.41 9.10
N LEU A 113 11.72 5.03 10.32
CA LEU A 113 12.69 5.77 11.13
C LEU A 113 14.16 5.49 10.78
N ARG A 114 14.47 4.25 10.40
CA ARG A 114 15.85 3.76 10.22
C ARG A 114 16.17 3.41 8.76
N GLY A 115 15.19 3.45 7.87
CA GLY A 115 15.33 3.13 6.46
C GLY A 115 14.98 1.68 6.13
N LYS A 116 14.67 1.44 4.85
CA LYS A 116 14.32 0.12 4.33
C LYS A 116 15.53 -0.80 4.32
N PRO A 117 15.40 -2.05 4.80
CA PRO A 117 16.42 -3.08 4.60
C PRO A 117 16.73 -3.31 3.12
N LYS A 118 17.94 -3.79 2.82
CA LYS A 118 18.33 -4.17 1.46
C LYS A 118 17.46 -5.32 0.97
N ALA A 119 17.07 -5.26 -0.30
CA ALA A 119 16.33 -6.35 -0.95
C ALA A 119 17.17 -7.64 -0.95
N THR A 120 16.55 -8.75 -0.52
CA THR A 120 17.17 -10.07 -0.58
C THR A 120 17.21 -10.59 -2.01
N GLU A 121 18.06 -11.58 -2.30
CA GLU A 121 18.10 -12.20 -3.63
C GLU A 121 16.75 -12.81 -4.03
N ALA A 122 16.03 -13.40 -3.07
CA ALA A 122 14.67 -13.90 -3.31
C ALA A 122 13.69 -12.78 -3.69
N MET A 123 13.80 -11.59 -3.07
CA MET A 123 12.97 -10.44 -3.44
C MET A 123 13.33 -9.91 -4.83
N LYS A 124 14.61 -9.82 -5.17
CA LYS A 124 15.07 -9.38 -6.50
C LYS A 124 14.59 -10.33 -7.59
N ALA A 125 14.72 -11.65 -7.38
CA ALA A 125 14.23 -12.67 -8.31
C ALA A 125 12.72 -12.57 -8.52
N GLY A 126 11.95 -12.27 -7.45
CA GLY A 126 10.52 -12.01 -7.56
C GLY A 126 10.19 -10.78 -8.41
N THR A 127 10.86 -9.65 -8.15
CA THR A 127 10.69 -8.43 -8.95
C THR A 127 11.06 -8.64 -10.42
N GLU A 128 12.12 -9.39 -10.70
CA GLU A 128 12.50 -9.72 -12.09
C GLU A 128 11.45 -10.60 -12.77
N ARG A 129 10.86 -11.56 -12.05
CA ARG A 129 9.80 -12.41 -12.60
C ARG A 129 8.55 -11.60 -12.94
N HIS A 130 8.12 -10.68 -12.08
CA HIS A 130 7.02 -9.76 -12.37
C HIS A 130 7.29 -8.91 -13.61
N ALA A 131 8.50 -8.34 -13.72
CA ALA A 131 8.89 -7.58 -14.92
C ALA A 131 8.87 -8.42 -16.21
N LYS A 132 9.22 -9.72 -16.13
CA LYS A 132 9.11 -10.66 -17.26
C LYS A 132 7.65 -10.92 -17.62
N LEU A 133 6.79 -11.18 -16.63
CA LEU A 133 5.35 -11.41 -16.83
C LEU A 133 4.66 -10.19 -17.45
N GLU A 134 4.99 -8.98 -17.02
CA GLU A 134 4.50 -7.74 -17.62
C GLU A 134 4.92 -7.63 -19.08
N ALA A 135 6.20 -7.91 -19.39
CA ALA A 135 6.74 -7.84 -20.74
C ALA A 135 6.13 -8.84 -21.74
N GLU A 136 5.47 -9.89 -21.26
CA GLU A 136 4.72 -10.85 -22.10
C GLU A 136 3.48 -10.20 -22.74
N VAL A 137 2.90 -9.19 -22.08
CA VAL A 137 1.64 -8.56 -22.52
C VAL A 137 1.83 -7.10 -22.91
N VAL A 138 2.85 -6.43 -22.38
CA VAL A 138 3.01 -4.98 -22.50
C VAL A 138 4.47 -4.60 -22.78
N GLN A 139 4.68 -3.71 -23.74
CA GLN A 139 5.98 -3.12 -24.06
C GLN A 139 6.21 -1.84 -23.25
N LYS A 140 7.32 -1.78 -22.51
CA LYS A 140 7.70 -0.56 -21.78
C LYS A 140 8.31 0.49 -22.69
N ILE A 141 7.73 1.69 -22.68
CA ILE A 141 8.25 2.89 -23.34
C ILE A 141 8.77 3.83 -22.26
N LYS A 142 10.04 4.24 -22.39
CA LYS A 142 10.65 5.21 -21.47
C LYS A 142 10.34 6.62 -21.96
N ILE A 143 9.85 7.44 -21.05
CA ILE A 143 9.41 8.81 -21.32
C ILE A 143 10.15 9.75 -20.38
N HIS A 144 10.52 10.92 -20.88
CA HIS A 144 11.12 11.94 -20.05
C HIS A 144 10.05 12.81 -19.40
N VAL A 145 9.99 12.79 -18.06
CA VAL A 145 9.01 13.54 -17.29
C VAL A 145 9.72 14.55 -16.41
N LYS A 146 9.27 15.82 -16.50
CA LYS A 146 9.78 16.92 -15.67
C LYS A 146 8.77 17.31 -14.60
N GLU A 147 7.52 17.49 -15.00
CA GLU A 147 6.47 17.97 -14.12
C GLU A 147 5.66 16.82 -13.49
N ILE A 148 5.05 17.11 -12.34
CA ILE A 148 4.27 16.12 -11.60
C ILE A 148 2.97 15.76 -12.32
N GLU A 149 2.40 16.71 -13.08
CA GLU A 149 1.22 16.51 -13.92
C GLU A 149 1.47 15.49 -15.02
N ASP A 150 2.58 15.60 -15.76
CA ASP A 150 3.00 14.59 -16.75
C ASP A 150 3.17 13.21 -16.08
N SER A 151 3.76 13.16 -14.88
CA SER A 151 3.91 11.90 -14.14
C SER A 151 2.56 11.27 -13.76
N TRP A 152 1.55 12.07 -13.43
CA TRP A 152 0.21 11.58 -13.13
C TRP A 152 -0.55 11.20 -14.38
N ALA A 153 -0.43 11.99 -15.45
CA ALA A 153 -0.99 11.68 -16.75
C ALA A 153 -0.54 10.28 -17.20
N LEU A 154 0.76 9.99 -17.19
CA LEU A 154 1.27 8.67 -17.55
C LEU A 154 0.71 7.52 -16.70
N LYS A 155 0.53 7.72 -15.39
CA LYS A 155 -0.06 6.69 -14.52
C LYS A 155 -1.52 6.40 -14.88
N LEU A 156 -2.30 7.43 -15.14
CA LEU A 156 -3.70 7.30 -15.56
C LEU A 156 -3.80 6.71 -16.97
N MET A 157 -2.90 7.10 -17.88
CA MET A 157 -2.77 6.51 -19.22
C MET A 157 -2.44 5.03 -19.15
N ASN A 158 -1.52 4.60 -18.29
CA ASN A 158 -1.21 3.18 -18.08
C ASN A 158 -2.44 2.40 -17.62
N PHE A 159 -3.27 2.99 -16.75
CA PHE A 159 -4.55 2.37 -16.39
C PHE A 159 -5.48 2.28 -17.60
N ILE A 160 -5.66 3.35 -18.37
CA ILE A 160 -6.54 3.37 -19.55
C ILE A 160 -6.11 2.30 -20.56
N VAL A 161 -4.81 2.23 -20.87
CA VAL A 161 -4.25 1.25 -21.82
C VAL A 161 -4.42 -0.17 -21.28
N GLY A 162 -4.09 -0.44 -20.02
CA GLY A 162 -4.25 -1.77 -19.43
C GLY A 162 -5.71 -2.20 -19.29
N ALA A 163 -6.63 -1.28 -18.99
CA ALA A 163 -8.07 -1.54 -18.98
C ALA A 163 -8.60 -1.88 -20.38
N ASN A 164 -8.16 -1.15 -21.41
CA ASN A 164 -8.49 -1.48 -22.80
C ASN A 164 -7.93 -2.86 -23.16
N GLN A 165 -6.69 -3.16 -22.79
CA GLN A 165 -6.09 -4.48 -23.01
C GLN A 165 -6.94 -5.58 -22.34
N LEU A 166 -7.37 -5.37 -21.10
CA LEU A 166 -8.24 -6.31 -20.40
C LEU A 166 -9.55 -6.56 -21.15
N LEU A 167 -10.19 -5.51 -21.67
CA LEU A 167 -11.46 -5.62 -22.40
C LEU A 167 -11.30 -6.31 -23.76
N PHE A 168 -10.20 -6.08 -24.47
CA PHE A 168 -9.99 -6.63 -25.82
C PHE A 168 -9.31 -8.00 -25.83
N GLU A 169 -8.40 -8.26 -24.89
CA GLU A 169 -7.55 -9.46 -24.85
C GLU A 169 -7.86 -10.38 -23.68
N GLY A 170 -8.68 -9.94 -22.72
CA GLY A 170 -9.07 -10.73 -21.55
C GLY A 170 -7.99 -10.82 -20.47
N LEU A 171 -6.89 -10.09 -20.61
CA LEU A 171 -5.74 -10.13 -19.70
C LEU A 171 -5.05 -8.77 -19.64
N THR A 172 -4.68 -8.32 -18.45
CA THR A 172 -3.69 -7.24 -18.27
C THR A 172 -2.84 -7.51 -17.03
N ARG A 173 -1.67 -6.88 -16.95
CA ARG A 173 -0.70 -7.05 -15.86
C ARG A 173 -0.11 -5.72 -15.42
N GLU A 174 0.34 -5.69 -14.18
CA GLU A 174 0.95 -4.52 -13.53
C GLU A 174 0.08 -3.25 -13.66
N LEU A 175 -1.24 -3.41 -13.49
CA LEU A 175 -2.19 -2.31 -13.69
C LEU A 175 -2.16 -1.35 -12.50
N PRO A 176 -1.76 -0.07 -12.69
CA PRO A 176 -1.72 0.89 -11.59
C PRO A 176 -3.13 1.34 -11.20
N VAL A 177 -3.45 1.28 -9.91
CA VAL A 177 -4.75 1.69 -9.37
C VAL A 177 -4.60 2.78 -8.30
N ILE A 178 -5.57 3.70 -8.25
CA ILE A 178 -5.64 4.77 -7.25
C ILE A 178 -7.06 4.91 -6.71
N GLY A 179 -7.19 4.90 -5.37
CA GLY A 179 -8.47 5.02 -4.69
C GLY A 179 -8.40 5.99 -3.52
N TYR A 180 -9.55 6.53 -3.13
CA TYR A 180 -9.71 7.32 -1.92
C TYR A 180 -10.54 6.53 -0.90
N LEU A 181 -9.88 6.00 0.12
CA LEU A 181 -10.42 4.99 1.03
C LEU A 181 -10.24 5.44 2.48
N GLU A 182 -11.28 5.33 3.32
CA GLU A 182 -11.23 5.70 4.75
C GLU A 182 -10.56 7.07 5.01
N GLY A 183 -10.80 8.06 4.14
CA GLY A 183 -10.24 9.40 4.28
C GLY A 183 -8.81 9.61 3.78
N VAL A 184 -8.16 8.59 3.22
CA VAL A 184 -6.79 8.67 2.69
C VAL A 184 -6.71 8.25 1.23
N TRP A 185 -5.76 8.82 0.49
CA TRP A 185 -5.42 8.34 -0.85
C TRP A 185 -4.55 7.09 -0.75
N MET A 186 -4.91 6.08 -1.54
CA MET A 186 -4.20 4.82 -1.67
C MET A 186 -3.82 4.55 -3.12
N VAL A 187 -2.63 4.00 -3.34
CA VAL A 187 -2.14 3.57 -4.65
C VAL A 187 -1.67 2.12 -4.60
N GLY A 188 -1.80 1.42 -5.72
CA GLY A 188 -1.44 0.03 -5.86
C GLY A 188 -1.08 -0.33 -7.30
N VAL A 189 -0.53 -1.53 -7.49
CA VAL A 189 -0.30 -2.11 -8.80
C VAL A 189 -0.82 -3.53 -8.73
N ILE A 190 -1.83 -3.84 -9.54
CA ILE A 190 -2.45 -5.17 -9.57
C ILE A 190 -1.62 -6.04 -10.52
N ASP A 191 -1.01 -7.10 -10.00
CA ASP A 191 -0.11 -7.99 -10.74
C ASP A 191 -0.76 -8.51 -12.02
N GLU A 192 -1.96 -9.07 -11.94
CA GLU A 192 -2.67 -9.65 -13.07
C GLU A 192 -4.19 -9.58 -12.89
N ILE A 193 -4.88 -9.25 -13.98
CA ILE A 193 -6.34 -9.25 -14.06
C ILE A 193 -6.74 -10.07 -15.28
N ARG A 194 -7.66 -11.02 -15.08
CA ARG A 194 -8.22 -11.86 -16.13
C ARG A 194 -9.69 -11.55 -16.31
N LEU A 195 -10.16 -11.35 -17.54
CA LEU A 195 -11.57 -11.19 -17.86
C LEU A 195 -12.02 -12.39 -18.70
N PRO A 196 -12.92 -13.24 -18.19
CA PRO A 196 -13.42 -14.37 -18.97
C PRO A 196 -14.34 -13.86 -20.09
N ILE A 197 -13.81 -13.74 -21.31
CA ILE A 197 -14.50 -13.16 -22.48
C ILE A 197 -15.69 -14.03 -22.93
N ASN A 198 -15.63 -15.34 -22.68
CA ASN A 198 -16.62 -16.32 -23.18
C ASN A 198 -17.74 -16.64 -22.17
N GLU A 199 -17.79 -15.96 -21.03
CA GLU A 199 -18.79 -16.21 -19.99
C GLU A 199 -19.97 -15.24 -20.07
N SER A 200 -21.15 -15.71 -19.63
CA SER A 200 -22.40 -14.94 -19.65
C SER A 200 -22.34 -13.70 -18.75
N VAL A 201 -21.51 -13.76 -17.69
CA VAL A 201 -21.24 -12.67 -16.76
C VAL A 201 -19.73 -12.44 -16.77
N GLN A 202 -19.31 -11.35 -17.39
CA GLN A 202 -17.89 -11.01 -17.48
C GLN A 202 -17.48 -10.23 -16.23
N SER A 203 -17.01 -10.93 -15.21
CA SER A 203 -16.44 -10.32 -13.99
C SER A 203 -14.92 -10.51 -13.97
N PRO A 204 -14.12 -9.43 -13.88
CA PRO A 204 -12.68 -9.54 -13.82
C PRO A 204 -12.23 -10.29 -12.56
N PHE A 205 -11.23 -11.12 -12.72
CA PHE A 205 -10.66 -11.95 -11.68
C PHE A 205 -9.25 -11.45 -11.37
N LEU A 206 -9.01 -11.04 -10.12
CA LEU A 206 -7.72 -10.49 -9.70
C LEU A 206 -6.80 -11.63 -9.23
N VAL A 207 -5.56 -11.62 -9.73
CA VAL A 207 -4.55 -12.64 -9.46
C VAL A 207 -3.29 -11.98 -8.92
N GLU A 208 -2.77 -12.50 -7.80
CA GLU A 208 -1.48 -12.11 -7.23
C GLU A 208 -0.47 -13.22 -7.52
N ASN A 209 0.65 -12.85 -8.16
CA ASN A 209 1.70 -13.78 -8.52
C ASN A 209 2.79 -13.74 -7.45
N LYS A 210 2.96 -14.80 -6.67
CA LYS A 210 4.03 -14.90 -5.68
C LYS A 210 5.11 -15.86 -6.15
N THR A 211 6.36 -15.49 -5.92
CA THR A 211 7.50 -16.38 -6.18
C THR A 211 8.06 -16.92 -4.86
N ARG A 212 8.57 -18.16 -4.90
CA ARG A 212 9.11 -18.86 -3.73
C ARG A 212 10.51 -19.37 -4.02
N SER A 213 11.42 -19.17 -3.06
CA SER A 213 12.76 -19.78 -3.12
C SER A 213 12.77 -21.24 -2.65
N ARG A 214 11.68 -21.71 -2.03
CA ARG A 214 11.48 -23.09 -1.61
C ARG A 214 10.41 -23.74 -2.50
N ASP A 215 10.62 -24.99 -2.85
CA ASP A 215 9.71 -25.82 -3.63
C ASP A 215 8.55 -26.36 -2.77
N THR A 216 7.91 -25.47 -2.02
CA THR A 216 6.77 -25.75 -1.15
C THR A 216 5.88 -24.53 -1.03
N LEU A 217 4.59 -24.74 -0.81
CA LEU A 217 3.64 -23.68 -0.52
C LEU A 217 3.95 -23.03 0.86
N PRO A 218 3.65 -21.72 1.03
CA PRO A 218 3.67 -21.08 2.34
C PRO A 218 2.65 -21.70 3.29
N ALA A 219 2.90 -21.57 4.60
CA ALA A 219 1.88 -21.84 5.61
C ALA A 219 0.74 -20.80 5.53
N GLU A 220 -0.46 -21.14 6.03
CA GLU A 220 -1.63 -20.24 6.06
C GLU A 220 -1.34 -18.87 6.65
N ALA A 221 -0.59 -18.82 7.75
CA ALA A 221 -0.22 -17.56 8.39
C ALA A 221 0.65 -16.66 7.48
N GLN A 222 1.46 -17.23 6.58
CA GLN A 222 2.27 -16.46 5.62
C GLN A 222 1.47 -16.00 4.40
N LYS A 223 0.31 -16.62 4.13
CA LYS A 223 -0.58 -16.28 3.01
C LYS A 223 -1.44 -15.05 3.30
N ARG A 224 -1.63 -14.72 4.59
CA ARG A 224 -2.48 -13.62 5.07
C ARG A 224 -2.16 -12.26 4.43
N ASN A 225 -0.88 -11.91 4.27
CA ASN A 225 -0.47 -10.67 3.62
C ASN A 225 -0.88 -10.60 2.15
N SER A 226 -0.72 -11.71 1.41
CA SER A 226 -1.14 -11.81 0.01
C SER A 226 -2.67 -11.72 -0.10
N LYS A 227 -3.41 -12.32 0.85
CA LYS A 227 -4.87 -12.19 0.94
C LYS A 227 -5.27 -10.73 1.17
N LEU A 228 -4.66 -10.05 2.14
CA LEU A 228 -4.90 -8.62 2.40
C LEU A 228 -4.62 -7.74 1.18
N GLN A 229 -3.49 -7.99 0.49
CA GLN A 229 -3.09 -7.27 -0.71
C GLN A 229 -4.17 -7.35 -1.80
N LEU A 230 -4.60 -8.56 -2.15
CA LEU A 230 -5.65 -8.78 -3.15
C LEU A 230 -7.00 -8.21 -2.72
N MET A 231 -7.37 -8.33 -1.45
CA MET A 231 -8.61 -7.71 -0.95
C MET A 231 -8.55 -6.18 -1.06
N CYS A 232 -7.40 -5.55 -0.77
CA CYS A 232 -7.21 -4.11 -0.99
C CYS A 232 -7.39 -3.75 -2.46
N TYR A 233 -6.77 -4.51 -3.38
CA TYR A 233 -6.91 -4.28 -4.82
C TYR A 233 -8.34 -4.45 -5.31
N LYS A 234 -9.05 -5.48 -4.85
CA LYS A 234 -10.48 -5.65 -5.14
C LYS A 234 -11.29 -4.45 -4.66
N TYR A 235 -11.09 -4.02 -3.42
CA TYR A 235 -11.81 -2.88 -2.88
C TYR A 235 -11.50 -1.59 -3.64
N MET A 236 -10.24 -1.37 -4.03
CA MET A 236 -9.86 -0.23 -4.87
C MET A 236 -10.50 -0.30 -6.26
N TRP A 237 -10.41 -1.45 -6.94
CA TRP A 237 -11.01 -1.68 -8.26
C TRP A 237 -12.52 -1.44 -8.23
N ASP A 238 -13.24 -2.14 -7.35
CA ASP A 238 -14.69 -2.07 -7.26
C ASP A 238 -15.16 -0.63 -6.96
N ASN A 239 -14.46 0.11 -6.10
CA ASN A 239 -14.80 1.51 -5.84
C ASN A 239 -14.55 2.41 -7.04
N ILE A 240 -13.45 2.22 -7.78
CA ILE A 240 -13.11 3.04 -8.94
C ILE A 240 -14.14 2.85 -10.08
N VAL A 241 -14.63 1.62 -10.27
CA VAL A 241 -15.58 1.32 -11.36
C VAL A 241 -17.04 1.59 -10.99
N THR A 242 -17.39 1.51 -9.69
CA THR A 242 -18.77 1.79 -9.22
C THR A 242 -19.01 3.23 -8.80
N SER A 243 -17.95 3.95 -8.42
CA SER A 243 -18.04 5.34 -7.94
C SER A 243 -17.33 6.29 -8.89
N ASN A 244 -17.79 7.53 -8.97
CA ASN A 244 -17.08 8.54 -9.75
C ASN A 244 -15.75 8.91 -9.07
N PHE A 245 -14.64 8.81 -9.82
CA PHE A 245 -13.31 9.22 -9.34
C PHE A 245 -13.33 10.67 -8.85
N PRO A 246 -12.90 10.98 -7.61
CA PRO A 246 -13.06 12.33 -7.04
C PRO A 246 -11.96 13.30 -7.51
N ALA A 247 -12.00 13.72 -8.78
CA ALA A 247 -10.97 14.53 -9.43
C ALA A 247 -10.62 15.83 -8.69
N SER A 248 -11.60 16.58 -8.18
CA SER A 248 -11.31 17.83 -7.45
C SER A 248 -10.47 17.58 -6.18
N ARG A 249 -10.72 16.47 -5.47
CA ARG A 249 -9.90 16.05 -4.32
C ARG A 249 -8.54 15.56 -4.76
N PHE A 250 -8.46 14.88 -5.91
CA PHE A 250 -7.22 14.40 -6.48
C PHE A 250 -6.28 15.57 -6.80
N TYR A 251 -6.76 16.58 -7.54
CA TYR A 251 -6.00 17.79 -7.85
C TYR A 251 -5.56 18.53 -6.59
N THR A 252 -6.47 18.74 -5.64
CA THR A 252 -6.17 19.44 -4.39
C THR A 252 -5.12 18.71 -3.55
N PHE A 253 -5.24 17.38 -3.41
CA PHE A 253 -4.34 16.59 -2.57
C PHE A 253 -2.91 16.56 -3.10
N TYR A 254 -2.76 16.37 -4.42
CA TYR A 254 -1.45 16.33 -5.06
C TYR A 254 -0.92 17.72 -5.45
N GLY A 255 -1.75 18.77 -5.36
CA GLY A 255 -1.39 20.12 -5.75
C GLY A 255 -1.19 20.27 -7.26
N LEU A 256 -2.05 19.62 -8.05
CA LEU A 256 -1.97 19.57 -9.51
C LEU A 256 -2.82 20.67 -10.15
N ASN A 257 -2.34 21.21 -11.26
CA ASN A 257 -3.16 22.07 -12.12
C ASN A 257 -3.92 21.23 -13.17
N SER A 258 -5.25 21.21 -13.09
CA SER A 258 -6.09 20.49 -14.07
C SER A 258 -5.92 20.99 -15.50
N HIS A 259 -5.65 22.29 -15.68
CA HIS A 259 -5.46 22.92 -16.98
C HIS A 259 -3.99 22.95 -17.43
N TYR A 260 -3.10 22.23 -16.74
CA TYR A 260 -1.74 22.07 -17.21
C TYR A 260 -1.73 21.44 -18.60
N ILE A 261 -1.05 22.10 -19.54
CA ILE A 261 -0.83 21.58 -20.90
C ILE A 261 0.28 20.54 -20.80
N LEU A 262 -0.04 19.31 -21.17
CA LEU A 262 0.89 18.18 -21.09
C LEU A 262 2.09 18.41 -22.01
N SER A 263 3.22 17.77 -21.69
CA SER A 263 4.37 17.79 -22.60
C SER A 263 4.02 17.17 -23.97
N GLN A 264 4.68 17.64 -25.04
CA GLN A 264 4.42 17.14 -26.39
C GLN A 264 4.57 15.61 -26.49
N GLU A 265 5.57 15.05 -25.81
CA GLU A 265 5.79 13.60 -25.77
C GLU A 265 4.60 12.84 -25.16
N VAL A 266 3.96 13.39 -24.12
CA VAL A 266 2.76 12.80 -23.50
C VAL A 266 1.52 12.98 -24.39
N GLN A 267 1.38 14.13 -25.06
CA GLN A 267 0.28 14.38 -26.00
C GLN A 267 0.33 13.44 -27.21
N ASP A 268 1.50 13.31 -27.83
CA ASP A 268 1.75 12.44 -28.99
C ASP A 268 1.42 10.98 -28.64
N LEU A 269 1.77 10.57 -27.43
CA LEU A 269 1.49 9.25 -26.92
C LEU A 269 0.01 9.01 -26.67
N ALA A 270 -0.69 9.96 -26.02
CA ALA A 270 -2.13 9.86 -25.80
C ALA A 270 -2.89 9.75 -27.14
N ALA A 271 -2.48 10.55 -28.14
CA ALA A 271 -3.01 10.47 -29.49
C ALA A 271 -2.73 9.10 -30.14
N ALA A 272 -1.49 8.60 -30.05
CA ALA A 272 -1.11 7.30 -30.60
C ALA A 272 -1.82 6.13 -29.92
N SER A 273 -2.14 6.23 -28.63
CA SER A 273 -2.93 5.25 -27.87
C SER A 273 -4.45 5.36 -28.09
N GLY A 274 -4.90 6.30 -28.92
CA GLY A 274 -6.29 6.43 -29.36
C GLY A 274 -7.18 7.29 -28.46
N PHE A 275 -6.59 8.12 -27.59
CA PHE A 275 -7.30 9.06 -26.72
C PHE A 275 -6.56 10.40 -26.67
N PRO A 276 -6.58 11.21 -27.76
CA PRO A 276 -5.83 12.46 -27.83
C PRO A 276 -6.24 13.41 -26.69
N ALA A 277 -5.25 13.93 -25.97
CA ALA A 277 -5.44 14.75 -24.78
C ALA A 277 -4.41 15.88 -24.74
N ASN A 278 -4.86 17.10 -24.44
CA ASN A 278 -3.99 18.28 -24.37
C ASN A 278 -3.62 18.61 -22.93
N THR A 279 -4.55 18.38 -21.99
CA THR A 279 -4.42 18.75 -20.59
C THR A 279 -4.50 17.56 -19.65
N LEU A 280 -4.08 17.74 -18.40
CA LEU A 280 -4.27 16.73 -17.37
C LEU A 280 -5.75 16.38 -17.16
N ASP A 281 -6.66 17.37 -17.25
CA ASP A 281 -8.09 17.13 -17.09
C ASP A 281 -8.68 16.26 -18.22
N ASP A 282 -8.18 16.41 -19.45
CA ASP A 282 -8.55 15.52 -20.56
C ASP A 282 -8.21 14.05 -20.23
N ILE A 283 -7.01 13.80 -19.69
CA ILE A 283 -6.60 12.45 -19.27
C ILE A 283 -7.47 11.92 -18.12
N VAL A 284 -7.79 12.76 -17.14
CA VAL A 284 -8.67 12.36 -16.02
C VAL A 284 -10.09 12.07 -16.50
N MET A 285 -10.58 12.79 -17.50
CA MET A 285 -11.86 12.52 -18.15
C MET A 285 -11.83 11.16 -18.86
N TYR A 286 -10.81 10.86 -19.66
CA TYR A 286 -10.65 9.54 -20.28
C TYR A 286 -10.58 8.43 -19.23
N TYR A 287 -9.79 8.63 -18.17
CA TYR A 287 -9.68 7.67 -17.07
C TYR A 287 -11.05 7.36 -16.45
N ARG A 288 -11.85 8.39 -16.14
CA ARG A 288 -13.22 8.24 -15.60
C ARG A 288 -14.12 7.48 -16.55
N ASN A 289 -14.10 7.82 -17.84
CA ASN A 289 -14.92 7.16 -18.85
C ASN A 289 -14.53 5.68 -18.99
N THR A 290 -13.24 5.36 -18.96
CA THR A 290 -12.75 3.98 -18.95
C THR A 290 -13.20 3.23 -17.70
N CYS A 291 -13.15 3.86 -16.51
CA CYS A 291 -13.64 3.23 -15.28
C CYS A 291 -15.14 2.90 -15.35
N ALA A 292 -15.94 3.79 -15.95
CA ALA A 292 -17.39 3.65 -16.03
C ALA A 292 -17.88 2.49 -16.92
N VAL A 293 -17.03 1.98 -17.82
CA VAL A 293 -17.36 0.83 -18.69
C VAL A 293 -16.84 -0.50 -18.15
N LEU A 294 -16.05 -0.49 -17.07
CA LEU A 294 -15.49 -1.70 -16.49
C LEU A 294 -16.46 -2.34 -15.48
N PRO A 295 -16.64 -3.66 -15.51
CA PRO A 295 -17.44 -4.35 -14.51
C PRO A 295 -16.73 -4.47 -13.15
N PRO A 296 -17.49 -4.54 -12.03
CA PRO A 296 -16.95 -4.95 -10.73
C PRO A 296 -16.25 -6.31 -10.81
N SER A 297 -15.22 -6.50 -9.99
CA SER A 297 -14.45 -7.74 -9.93
C SER A 297 -15.21 -8.88 -9.25
N HIS A 298 -14.84 -10.11 -9.58
CA HIS A 298 -15.37 -11.31 -8.96
C HIS A 298 -15.13 -11.32 -7.42
N ASN A 299 -15.96 -12.04 -6.67
CA ASN A 299 -15.81 -12.16 -5.21
C ASN A 299 -14.75 -13.17 -4.78
N GLU A 300 -14.38 -14.09 -5.66
CA GLU A 300 -13.21 -14.95 -5.45
C GLU A 300 -11.96 -14.29 -6.01
N LEU A 301 -10.85 -14.48 -5.28
CA LEU A 301 -9.53 -13.95 -5.56
C LEU A 301 -8.52 -15.10 -5.60
N LEU A 302 -7.44 -14.96 -6.36
CA LEU A 302 -6.47 -16.04 -6.56
C LEU A 302 -5.04 -15.60 -6.26
N ILE A 303 -4.35 -16.41 -5.47
CA ILE A 303 -2.90 -16.32 -5.32
C ILE A 303 -2.27 -17.48 -6.08
N ARG A 304 -1.33 -17.17 -6.97
CA ARG A 304 -0.57 -18.16 -7.74
C ARG A 304 0.88 -18.18 -7.24
N TYR A 305 1.40 -19.36 -6.94
CA TYR A 305 2.76 -19.54 -6.45
C TYR A 305 3.64 -20.19 -7.51
N GLU A 306 4.74 -19.53 -7.88
CA GLU A 306 5.76 -20.06 -8.80
C GLU A 306 7.07 -20.34 -8.06
N PHE A 307 7.74 -21.43 -8.43
CA PHE A 307 9.07 -21.73 -7.93
C PHE A 307 10.12 -20.90 -8.65
N GLN A 308 11.01 -20.23 -7.91
CA GLN A 308 11.98 -19.30 -8.51
C GLN A 308 13.01 -19.97 -9.42
N ARG A 309 13.35 -21.24 -9.17
CA ARG A 309 14.43 -21.93 -9.89
C ARG A 309 14.07 -22.21 -11.35
N ASP A 310 12.84 -22.67 -11.61
CA ASP A 310 12.40 -23.17 -12.91
C ASP A 310 11.05 -22.58 -13.37
N HIS A 311 10.49 -21.65 -12.59
CA HIS A 311 9.21 -20.99 -12.86
C HIS A 311 8.01 -21.96 -12.94
N SER A 312 8.17 -23.19 -12.42
CA SER A 312 7.07 -24.14 -12.32
C SER A 312 5.99 -23.66 -11.34
N LEU A 313 4.75 -24.05 -11.63
CA LEU A 313 3.61 -23.77 -10.75
C LEU A 313 3.70 -24.66 -9.51
N LEU A 314 3.87 -24.03 -8.33
CA LEU A 314 3.82 -24.72 -7.04
C LEU A 314 2.39 -24.98 -6.58
N GLY A 315 1.48 -24.07 -6.91
CA GLY A 315 0.08 -24.21 -6.57
C GLY A 315 -0.68 -22.89 -6.65
N GLU A 316 -2.00 -23.03 -6.54
CA GLU A 316 -2.96 -21.95 -6.62
C GLU A 316 -3.85 -21.99 -5.38
N GLU A 317 -4.16 -20.82 -4.84
CA GLU A 317 -5.05 -20.67 -3.69
C GLU A 317 -6.15 -19.67 -4.01
N LYS A 318 -7.37 -20.18 -4.09
CA LYS A 318 -8.58 -19.38 -4.22
C LYS A 318 -9.16 -19.07 -2.84
N PHE A 319 -9.64 -17.86 -2.65
CA PHE A 319 -10.33 -17.46 -1.43
C PHE A 319 -11.38 -16.38 -1.72
N THR A 320 -12.38 -16.30 -0.86
CA THR A 320 -13.47 -15.33 -0.99
C THR A 320 -13.10 -13.99 -0.36
N TYR A 321 -13.51 -12.90 -1.00
CA TYR A 321 -13.41 -11.55 -0.49
C TYR A 321 -14.20 -11.38 0.81
N ASP A 322 -13.54 -10.92 1.87
CA ASP A 322 -14.15 -10.62 3.16
C ASP A 322 -14.07 -9.10 3.42
N PRO A 323 -15.16 -8.35 3.15
CA PRO A 323 -15.16 -6.91 3.35
C PRO A 323 -15.06 -6.52 4.83
N ALA A 324 -15.63 -7.28 5.75
CA ALA A 324 -15.62 -6.95 7.17
C ALA A 324 -14.21 -7.10 7.75
N TRP A 325 -13.53 -8.20 7.40
CA TRP A 325 -12.15 -8.43 7.78
C TRP A 325 -11.22 -7.39 7.17
N LEU A 326 -11.35 -7.09 5.86
CA LEU A 326 -10.55 -6.06 5.20
C LEU A 326 -10.68 -4.71 5.90
N MET A 327 -11.91 -4.25 6.17
CA MET A 327 -12.13 -2.96 6.83
C MET A 327 -11.51 -2.92 8.23
N SER A 328 -11.57 -4.02 8.97
CA SER A 328 -10.90 -4.15 10.26
C SER A 328 -9.37 -3.98 10.14
N GLN A 329 -8.74 -4.64 9.15
CA GLN A 329 -7.30 -4.52 8.93
C GLN A 329 -6.90 -3.11 8.47
N LEU A 330 -7.67 -2.50 7.55
CA LEU A 330 -7.41 -1.14 7.07
C LEU A 330 -7.50 -0.13 8.21
N ARG A 331 -8.53 -0.19 9.06
CA ARG A 331 -8.68 0.74 10.19
C ARG A 331 -7.55 0.61 11.19
N CYS A 332 -7.20 -0.60 11.60
CA CYS A 332 -6.07 -0.84 12.51
C CYS A 332 -4.75 -0.28 11.94
N SER A 333 -4.50 -0.48 10.64
CA SER A 333 -3.34 0.12 9.97
C SER A 333 -3.42 1.65 9.98
N LEU A 334 -4.58 2.24 9.66
CA LEU A 334 -4.75 3.69 9.60
C LEU A 334 -4.64 4.37 10.96
N GLU A 335 -5.16 3.77 12.04
CA GLU A 335 -4.99 4.26 13.40
C GLU A 335 -3.50 4.41 13.75
N PHE A 336 -2.67 3.42 13.36
CA PHE A 336 -1.22 3.49 13.45
C PHE A 336 -0.62 4.62 12.58
N TRP A 337 -1.01 4.72 11.31
CA TRP A 337 -0.48 5.75 10.40
C TRP A 337 -0.86 7.17 10.82
N LEU A 338 -2.07 7.35 11.33
CA LEU A 338 -2.61 8.62 11.82
C LEU A 338 -2.07 8.99 13.21
N GLY A 339 -1.37 8.08 13.88
CA GLY A 339 -0.83 8.30 15.22
C GLY A 339 -1.91 8.28 16.31
N GLU A 340 -3.05 7.66 16.02
CA GLU A 340 -4.13 7.43 16.99
C GLU A 340 -3.79 6.26 17.92
N GLN A 341 -2.90 5.37 17.48
CA GLN A 341 -2.33 4.28 18.28
C GLN A 341 -0.81 4.20 18.10
N GLU A 342 -0.08 3.85 19.16
CA GLU A 342 1.33 3.49 19.05
C GLU A 342 1.55 2.20 18.26
N ALA A 343 2.70 2.08 17.61
CA ALA A 343 3.06 0.90 16.83
C ALA A 343 3.08 -0.37 17.70
N SER A 344 2.15 -1.28 17.43
CA SER A 344 2.06 -2.55 18.15
C SER A 344 3.17 -3.53 17.73
N TYR A 345 3.52 -4.40 18.67
CA TYR A 345 4.35 -5.57 18.41
C TYR A 345 3.48 -6.73 17.93
N VAL A 346 4.11 -7.74 17.29
CA VAL A 346 3.40 -8.99 16.97
C VAL A 346 2.91 -9.67 18.25
N SER A 347 1.74 -10.31 18.17
CA SER A 347 1.21 -11.11 19.27
C SER A 347 2.14 -12.27 19.61
N PRO A 348 2.04 -12.87 20.82
CA PRO A 348 2.84 -14.02 21.21
C PRO A 348 2.82 -15.17 20.18
N ASP A 349 1.65 -15.47 19.61
CA ASP A 349 1.46 -16.54 18.62
C ASP A 349 2.09 -16.22 17.25
N GLU A 350 2.37 -14.95 16.98
CA GLU A 350 2.99 -14.49 15.74
C GLU A 350 4.48 -14.12 15.88
N ARG A 351 5.10 -14.39 17.04
CA ARG A 351 6.53 -14.12 17.28
C ARG A 351 7.46 -14.81 16.28
N TRP A 352 7.01 -15.88 15.62
CA TRP A 352 7.76 -16.53 14.54
C TRP A 352 8.10 -15.56 13.39
N LYS A 353 7.31 -14.50 13.16
CA LYS A 353 7.58 -13.43 12.18
C LYS A 353 8.91 -12.72 12.47
N CYS A 354 9.30 -12.60 13.74
CA CYS A 354 10.55 -11.95 14.15
C CYS A 354 11.80 -12.65 13.60
N ARG A 355 11.73 -13.96 13.29
CA ARG A 355 12.85 -14.70 12.65
C ARG A 355 13.18 -14.19 11.24
N PHE A 356 12.27 -13.45 10.62
CA PHE A 356 12.42 -12.86 9.30
C PHE A 356 12.58 -11.33 9.36
N CYS A 357 12.66 -10.74 10.56
CA CYS A 357 12.73 -9.29 10.75
C CYS A 357 14.18 -8.82 10.87
N ASN A 358 14.62 -7.93 9.97
CA ASN A 358 15.97 -7.32 10.03
C ASN A 358 16.21 -6.45 11.27
N PHE A 359 15.16 -6.11 12.01
CA PHE A 359 15.24 -5.28 13.22
C PHE A 359 15.07 -6.12 14.51
N ALA A 360 15.01 -7.45 14.42
CA ALA A 360 14.75 -8.31 15.58
C ALA A 360 15.76 -8.13 16.72
N THR A 361 17.03 -7.84 16.41
CA THR A 361 18.10 -7.67 17.41
C THR A 361 17.97 -6.39 18.23
N ILE A 362 17.29 -5.36 17.70
CA ILE A 362 17.09 -4.06 18.35
C ILE A 362 15.64 -3.86 18.82
N CYS A 363 14.78 -4.85 18.60
CA CYS A 363 13.36 -4.79 18.90
C CYS A 363 13.14 -5.22 20.36
N PRO A 364 12.55 -4.36 21.23
CA PRO A 364 12.32 -4.68 22.64
C PRO A 364 11.54 -5.99 22.87
N ASN A 365 10.63 -6.34 21.96
CA ASN A 365 9.83 -7.57 22.01
C ASN A 365 10.68 -8.86 21.93
N ASN A 366 11.94 -8.77 21.50
CA ASN A 366 12.87 -9.89 21.42
C ASN A 366 13.94 -9.86 22.54
N SER A 367 14.07 -8.73 23.24
CA SER A 367 15.04 -8.50 24.33
C SER A 367 14.63 -9.16 25.65
N THR A 368 13.34 -9.43 25.82
CA THR A 368 12.78 -9.99 27.06
C THR A 368 13.11 -11.48 27.27
N GLU A 369 13.57 -12.20 26.25
CA GLU A 369 14.04 -13.59 26.43
C GLU A 369 15.50 -13.67 26.94
N SER A 370 16.34 -12.66 26.68
CA SER A 370 17.74 -12.67 27.12
C SER A 370 17.91 -12.27 28.59
N GLU A 371 17.08 -11.36 29.10
CA GLU A 371 17.17 -10.92 30.50
C GLU A 371 16.56 -11.95 31.47
N THR A 372 15.52 -12.67 31.05
CA THR A 372 14.88 -13.69 31.90
C THR A 372 15.80 -14.91 32.12
N LYS A 373 16.60 -15.30 31.10
CA LYS A 373 17.58 -16.39 31.25
C LYS A 373 18.78 -16.01 32.11
N GLN A 374 19.21 -14.75 32.10
CA GLN A 374 20.28 -14.30 33.00
C GLN A 374 19.80 -14.20 34.45
N ALA A 375 18.56 -13.74 34.68
CA ALA A 375 17.97 -13.68 36.02
C ALA A 375 17.72 -15.09 36.63
N GLU A 376 17.25 -16.06 35.85
CA GLU A 376 17.07 -17.45 36.33
C GLU A 376 18.41 -18.13 36.64
N THR A 377 19.47 -17.83 35.88
CA THR A 377 20.80 -18.41 36.15
C THR A 377 21.46 -17.78 37.39
N GLU A 378 21.23 -16.48 37.67
CA GLU A 378 21.75 -15.82 38.87
C GLU A 378 21.03 -16.27 40.15
N LEU A 379 19.71 -16.51 40.12
CA LEU A 379 18.94 -17.05 41.25
C LEU A 379 19.32 -18.50 41.61
N ASP A 380 19.66 -19.34 40.62
CA ASP A 380 20.13 -20.71 40.85
C ASP A 380 21.57 -20.77 41.40
N THR A 381 22.38 -19.74 41.14
CA THR A 381 23.76 -19.67 41.63
C THR A 381 23.82 -19.19 43.08
N VAL A 382 22.94 -18.26 43.47
CA VAL A 382 22.82 -17.82 44.88
C VAL A 382 22.26 -18.93 45.77
N SER A 383 21.26 -19.69 45.30
CA SER A 383 20.61 -20.77 46.06
C SER A 383 21.52 -21.98 46.36
N LYS A 384 22.57 -22.22 45.55
CA LYS A 384 23.53 -23.31 45.78
C LYS A 384 24.70 -22.93 46.69
N THR A 385 24.88 -21.63 46.98
CA THR A 385 26.01 -21.15 47.79
C THR A 385 25.66 -21.07 49.29
N GLU A 386 24.38 -21.06 49.67
CA GLU A 386 23.94 -20.97 51.08
C GLU A 386 23.82 -22.31 51.84
N ILE A 387 23.98 -23.47 51.20
CA ILE A 387 23.78 -24.80 51.86
C ILE A 387 25.10 -25.45 52.33
N ARG A 388 26.25 -24.76 52.26
CA ARG A 388 27.50 -25.23 52.89
C ARG A 388 27.95 -24.30 54.02
N ARG A 389 27.35 -24.45 55.20
CA ARG A 389 27.99 -24.08 56.47
C ARG A 389 28.42 -25.37 57.19
N PRO A 390 29.71 -25.54 57.55
CA PRO A 390 30.16 -26.65 58.36
C PRO A 390 30.06 -26.29 59.84
N SER A 391 29.52 -27.21 60.65
CA SER A 391 30.05 -27.69 61.94
C SER A 391 29.00 -28.59 62.58
#